data_AF-R7P7I9-F1
#
_entry.id   AF-R7P7I9-F1
#
_cell.length_a   1.000
_cell.length_b   1.000
_cell.length_c   1.000
_cell.angle_alpha   90.00
_cell.angle_beta   90.00
_cell.angle_gamma   90.00
#
_symmetry.space_group_name_H-M   'P 1'
#
loop_
_entity.id
_entity.type
_entity.pdbx_description
1 polymer ?
#
loop_
_entity_poly.entity_id
_entity_poly.type
_entity_poly.pdbx_seq_one_letter_code
_entity_poly.pdbx_strand_id
1 'polypeptide(L)'
;MNDISRRLKRLRNEDIIWIIYFFIVVFALYSNKLDRDFLLKHDNGAYKNEKYINISIFFVTFFIYLYFVLLLTEDLSNMERNFNNDNYRSTFIQLIAALLFLIGGSIYLINEIVRKDNDLDVGLI
;
A
#
# COMPACT_ATOMS: atom_id res chain seq x y z
N MET A 1 3.14 17.20 -25.28
CA MET A 1 2.49 15.88 -25.27
C MET A 1 0.99 16.11 -25.13
N ASN A 2 0.14 15.51 -25.96
CA ASN A 2 -1.31 15.80 -25.99
C ASN A 2 -1.98 15.32 -24.68
N ASP A 3 -2.97 16.04 -24.16
CA ASP A 3 -3.64 15.77 -22.87
C ASP A 3 -4.22 14.34 -22.81
N ILE A 4 -4.80 13.89 -23.93
CA ILE A 4 -5.31 12.52 -24.12
C ILE A 4 -4.20 11.46 -23.91
N SER A 5 -3.01 11.70 -24.44
CA SER A 5 -1.89 10.74 -24.31
C SER A 5 -1.38 10.64 -22.88
N ARG A 6 -1.39 11.75 -22.11
CA ARG A 6 -1.04 11.75 -20.68
C ARG A 6 -2.06 10.95 -19.89
N ARG A 7 -3.35 11.14 -20.19
CA ARG A 7 -4.44 10.41 -19.54
C ARG A 7 -4.39 8.89 -19.83
N LEU A 8 -4.18 8.49 -21.08
CA LEU A 8 -4.01 7.08 -21.45
C LEU A 8 -2.80 6.43 -20.76
N LYS A 9 -1.69 7.16 -20.63
CA LYS A 9 -0.51 6.67 -19.88
C LYS A 9 -0.82 6.45 -18.41
N ARG A 10 -1.64 7.31 -17.78
CA ARG A 10 -2.07 7.12 -16.38
C ARG A 10 -2.96 5.89 -16.22
N LEU A 11 -3.98 5.73 -17.05
CA LEU A 11 -4.85 4.55 -16.98
C LEU A 11 -4.03 3.26 -17.08
N ARG A 12 -3.08 3.19 -18.01
CA ARG A 12 -2.20 2.01 -18.13
C ARG A 12 -1.39 1.75 -16.86
N ASN A 13 -0.93 2.79 -16.17
CA ASN A 13 -0.21 2.62 -14.91
C ASN A 13 -1.16 2.16 -13.80
N GLU A 14 -2.38 2.69 -13.75
CA GLU A 14 -3.42 2.23 -12.82
C GLU A 14 -3.79 0.76 -13.04
N ASP A 15 -3.90 0.30 -14.30
CA ASP A 15 -4.15 -1.11 -14.63
C ASP A 15 -3.05 -2.03 -14.06
N ILE A 16 -1.78 -1.61 -14.15
CA ILE A 16 -0.66 -2.35 -13.56
C ILE A 16 -0.79 -2.40 -12.04
N ILE A 17 -1.19 -1.31 -11.40
CA ILE A 17 -1.40 -1.26 -9.95
C ILE A 17 -2.55 -2.19 -9.54
N TRP A 18 -3.63 -2.26 -10.31
CA TRP A 18 -4.73 -3.20 -10.07
C TRP A 18 -4.27 -4.66 -10.14
N ILE A 19 -3.41 -5.00 -11.10
CA ILE A 19 -2.82 -6.34 -11.19
C ILE A 19 -1.98 -6.63 -9.93
N ILE A 20 -1.19 -5.65 -9.44
CA ILE A 20 -0.41 -5.81 -8.21
C ILE A 20 -1.34 -6.02 -7.01
N TYR A 21 -2.45 -5.27 -6.90
CA TYR A 21 -3.43 -5.48 -5.84
C TYR A 21 -4.04 -6.89 -5.85
N PHE A 22 -4.27 -7.47 -7.02
CA PHE A 22 -4.72 -8.86 -7.11
C PHE A 22 -3.71 -9.83 -6.45
N PHE A 23 -2.42 -9.67 -6.73
CA PHE A 23 -1.38 -10.49 -6.08
C PHE A 23 -1.30 -10.24 -4.56
N ILE A 24 -1.42 -8.98 -4.13
CA ILE A 24 -1.46 -8.63 -2.70
C ILE A 24 -2.58 -9.39 -2.00
N VAL A 25 -3.77 -9.45 -2.58
CA VAL A 25 -4.92 -10.19 -2.00
C VAL A 25 -4.60 -11.69 -1.88
N VAL A 26 -4.04 -12.30 -2.94
CA VAL A 26 -3.68 -13.73 -2.91
C VAL A 26 -2.64 -14.02 -1.82
N PHE A 27 -1.60 -13.19 -1.73
CA PHE A 27 -0.56 -13.34 -0.71
C PHE A 27 -1.08 -13.10 0.70
N ALA A 28 -1.98 -12.12 0.91
CA ALA A 28 -2.59 -11.87 2.20
C ALA A 28 -3.43 -13.07 2.67
N LEU A 29 -4.22 -13.67 1.79
CA LEU A 29 -4.98 -14.89 2.10
C LEU A 29 -4.07 -16.08 2.43
N TYR A 30 -2.95 -16.20 1.73
CA TYR A 30 -1.94 -17.23 2.04
C TYR A 30 -1.25 -16.98 3.38
N SER A 31 -0.91 -15.72 3.68
CA SER A 31 -0.37 -15.30 4.98
C SER A 31 -1.31 -15.70 6.13
N ASN A 32 -2.60 -15.39 6.00
CA ASN A 32 -3.63 -15.77 6.98
C ASN A 32 -3.79 -17.29 7.15
N LYS A 33 -3.43 -18.09 6.14
CA LYS A 33 -3.41 -19.55 6.29
C LYS A 33 -2.21 -19.98 7.14
N LEU A 34 -1.03 -19.41 6.89
CA LEU A 34 0.18 -19.70 7.66
C LEU A 34 0.05 -19.27 9.12
N ASP A 35 -0.59 -18.13 9.37
CA ASP A 35 -0.91 -17.68 10.73
C ASP A 35 -1.81 -18.70 11.45
N ARG A 36 -2.85 -19.20 10.78
CA ARG A 36 -3.69 -20.30 11.32
C ARG A 36 -2.90 -21.58 11.58
N ASP A 37 -1.99 -21.96 10.68
CA ASP A 37 -1.14 -23.14 10.88
C ASP A 37 -0.22 -22.95 12.09
N PHE A 38 0.31 -21.75 12.31
CA PHE A 38 1.09 -21.42 13.50
C PHE A 38 0.25 -21.48 14.78
N LEU A 39 -0.94 -20.88 14.81
CA LEU A 39 -1.82 -20.89 15.98
C LEU A 39 -2.27 -22.31 16.38
N LEU A 40 -2.52 -23.19 15.41
CA LEU A 40 -3.01 -24.54 15.66
C LEU A 40 -1.90 -25.55 15.96
N LYS A 41 -0.71 -25.36 15.40
CA LYS A 41 0.37 -26.37 15.44
C LYS A 41 1.64 -25.87 16.14
N HIS A 42 1.68 -24.61 16.57
CA HIS A 42 2.87 -23.92 17.08
C HIS A 42 4.08 -24.06 16.13
N ASP A 43 3.83 -24.03 14.82
CA ASP A 43 4.86 -24.15 13.79
C ASP A 43 5.56 -22.81 13.56
N ASN A 44 6.72 -22.62 14.21
CA ASN A 44 7.55 -21.43 14.07
C ASN A 44 8.00 -21.15 12.62
N GLY A 45 8.05 -22.19 11.76
CA GLY A 45 8.34 -22.03 10.34
C GLY A 45 7.21 -21.33 9.59
N ALA A 46 5.96 -21.66 9.92
CA ALA A 46 4.78 -21.00 9.36
C ALA A 46 4.74 -19.51 9.75
N TYR A 47 5.00 -19.19 11.02
CA TYR A 47 5.09 -17.80 11.52
C TYR A 47 6.15 -16.97 10.77
N LYS A 48 7.35 -17.53 10.58
CA LYS A 48 8.42 -16.81 9.88
C LYS A 48 8.05 -16.49 8.43
N ASN A 49 7.41 -17.44 7.75
CA ASN A 49 6.97 -17.28 6.36
C ASN A 49 5.83 -16.25 6.23
N GLU A 50 4.85 -16.31 7.13
CA GLU A 50 3.76 -15.34 7.27
C GLU A 50 4.32 -13.91 7.39
N LYS A 51 5.24 -13.70 8.33
CA LYS A 51 5.90 -12.42 8.54
C LYS A 51 6.61 -11.90 7.30
N TYR A 52 7.38 -12.74 6.59
CA TYR A 52 8.04 -12.32 5.35
C TYR A 52 7.07 -11.94 4.25
N ILE A 53 5.94 -12.64 4.15
CA ILE A 53 4.89 -12.33 3.19
C ILE A 53 4.26 -10.97 3.52
N ASN A 54 3.90 -10.73 4.78
CA ASN A 54 3.35 -9.44 5.21
C ASN A 54 4.32 -8.28 4.99
N ILE A 55 5.59 -8.44 5.36
CA ILE A 55 6.63 -7.43 5.07
C ILE A 55 6.68 -7.13 3.58
N SER A 56 6.63 -8.17 2.74
CA SER A 56 6.64 -8.00 1.28
C SER A 56 5.41 -7.26 0.78
N ILE A 57 4.21 -7.58 1.28
CA ILE A 57 2.96 -6.91 0.95
C ILE A 57 3.03 -5.42 1.34
N PHE A 58 3.41 -5.12 2.59
CA PHE A 58 3.49 -3.75 3.07
C PHE A 58 4.56 -2.95 2.34
N PHE A 59 5.69 -3.57 2.01
CA PHE A 59 6.77 -2.95 1.23
C PHE A 59 6.30 -2.59 -0.17
N VAL A 60 5.63 -3.49 -0.90
CA VAL A 60 5.08 -3.18 -2.22
C VAL A 60 4.01 -2.09 -2.13
N THR A 61 3.14 -2.18 -1.12
CA THR A 61 2.07 -1.19 -0.87
C THR A 61 2.65 0.20 -0.58
N PHE A 62 3.75 0.29 0.18
CA PHE A 62 4.46 1.53 0.43
C PHE A 62 4.88 2.22 -0.87
N PHE A 63 5.46 1.48 -1.83
CA PHE A 63 5.87 2.06 -3.11
C PHE A 63 4.69 2.48 -4.00
N ILE A 64 3.56 1.77 -3.94
CA ILE A 64 2.33 2.19 -4.64
C ILE A 64 1.85 3.55 -4.10
N TYR A 65 1.76 3.72 -2.78
CA TYR A 65 1.34 4.99 -2.20
C TYR A 65 2.38 6.10 -2.37
N LEU A 66 3.67 5.77 -2.35
CA LEU A 66 4.73 6.73 -2.69
C LEU A 66 4.57 7.21 -4.14
N TYR A 67 4.28 6.31 -5.08
CA TYR A 67 3.98 6.66 -6.47
C TYR A 67 2.78 7.59 -6.58
N PHE A 68 1.68 7.33 -5.85
CA PHE A 68 0.52 8.22 -5.82
C PHE A 68 0.84 9.61 -5.25
N VAL A 69 1.62 9.68 -4.17
CA VAL A 69 2.06 10.97 -3.61
C VAL A 69 2.85 11.77 -4.63
N LEU A 70 3.79 11.14 -5.35
CA LEU A 70 4.58 11.80 -6.39
C LEU A 70 3.69 12.30 -7.54
N LEU A 71 2.78 11.45 -8.02
CA LEU A 71 1.86 11.78 -9.11
C LEU A 71 0.94 12.96 -8.75
N LEU A 72 0.33 12.92 -7.58
CA LEU A 72 -0.60 13.96 -7.11
C LEU A 72 0.11 15.27 -6.82
N THR A 73 1.36 15.21 -6.35
CA THR A 73 2.20 16.40 -6.15
C THR A 73 2.56 17.05 -7.49
N GLU A 74 2.95 16.25 -8.49
CA GLU A 74 3.20 16.74 -9.85
C GLU A 74 1.93 17.39 -10.43
N ASP A 75 0.77 16.79 -10.23
CA ASP A 75 -0.51 17.32 -10.69
C ASP A 75 -0.83 18.67 -10.08
N LEU A 76 -0.72 18.79 -8.76
CA LEU A 76 -0.96 20.06 -8.06
C LEU A 76 0.05 21.14 -8.45
N SER A 77 1.30 20.79 -8.73
CA SER A 77 2.31 21.75 -9.19
C SER A 77 2.00 22.33 -10.59
N ASN A 78 1.23 21.59 -11.39
CA ASN A 78 0.82 21.99 -12.73
C ASN A 78 -0.55 22.70 -12.75
N MET A 79 -1.23 22.84 -11.61
CA MET A 79 -2.52 23.52 -11.48
C MET A 79 -2.36 24.89 -10.83
N GLU A 80 -3.25 25.82 -11.18
CA GLU A 80 -3.36 27.10 -10.46
C GLU A 80 -3.82 26.83 -9.01
N ARG A 81 -3.15 27.45 -8.04
CA ARG A 81 -3.46 27.30 -6.61
C ARG A 81 -4.75 28.02 -6.26
N ASN A 82 -5.87 27.35 -6.47
CA ASN A 82 -7.21 27.89 -6.23
C ASN A 82 -8.12 26.83 -5.61
N PHE A 83 -8.39 26.94 -4.31
CA PHE A 83 -9.28 26.01 -3.60
C PHE A 83 -10.77 26.10 -3.99
N ASN A 84 -11.18 27.18 -4.66
CA ASN A 84 -12.51 27.27 -5.24
C ASN A 84 -12.65 26.44 -6.53
N ASN A 85 -11.53 26.01 -7.13
CA ASN A 85 -11.54 25.08 -8.25
C ASN A 85 -11.72 23.64 -7.73
N ASP A 86 -12.80 22.99 -8.18
CA ASP A 86 -13.16 21.63 -7.75
C ASP A 86 -12.07 20.59 -8.06
N ASN A 87 -11.38 20.72 -9.20
CA ASN A 87 -10.31 19.80 -9.58
C ASN A 87 -9.12 19.95 -8.64
N TYR A 88 -8.68 21.20 -8.38
CA TYR A 88 -7.58 21.46 -7.45
C TYR A 88 -7.90 20.94 -6.06
N ARG A 89 -9.10 21.24 -5.55
CA ARG A 89 -9.56 20.77 -4.24
C ARG A 89 -9.60 19.24 -4.16
N SER A 90 -10.13 18.57 -5.18
CA SER A 90 -10.19 17.10 -5.23
C SER A 90 -8.80 16.47 -5.24
N THR A 91 -7.89 16.94 -6.09
CA THR A 91 -6.50 16.44 -6.14
C THR A 91 -5.76 16.70 -4.83
N PHE A 92 -6.00 17.84 -4.17
CA PHE A 92 -5.41 18.14 -2.87
C PHE A 92 -5.88 17.18 -1.77
N ILE A 93 -7.18 16.87 -1.72
CA ILE A 93 -7.73 15.89 -0.77
C ILE A 93 -7.17 14.49 -1.05
N GLN A 94 -7.04 14.11 -2.32
CA GLN A 94 -6.42 12.84 -2.71
C GLN A 94 -4.96 12.75 -2.26
N LEU A 95 -4.19 13.85 -2.35
CA LEU A 95 -2.82 13.90 -1.86
C LEU A 95 -2.76 13.67 -0.35
N ILE A 96 -3.65 14.32 0.42
CA ILE A 96 -3.75 14.10 1.87
C ILE A 96 -4.06 12.63 2.16
N ALA A 97 -5.03 12.04 1.47
CA ALA A 97 -5.36 10.64 1.64
C ALA A 97 -4.17 9.72 1.35
N ALA A 98 -3.47 9.93 0.23
CA ALA A 98 -2.29 9.15 -0.14
C ALA A 98 -1.16 9.26 0.91
N LEU A 99 -0.93 10.45 1.48
CA LEU A 99 0.02 10.66 2.57
C LEU A 99 -0.40 9.91 3.85
N LEU A 100 -1.68 9.93 4.20
CA LEU A 100 -2.18 9.19 5.37
C LEU A 100 -2.00 7.67 5.19
N PHE A 101 -2.30 7.13 4.01
CA PHE A 101 -2.04 5.73 3.69
C PHE A 101 -0.54 5.39 3.71
N LEU A 102 0.31 6.27 3.19
CA LEU A 102 1.75 6.06 3.21
C LEU A 102 2.29 6.02 4.64
N ILE A 103 1.88 6.96 5.50
CA ILE A 103 2.28 7.01 6.91
C ILE A 103 1.76 5.79 7.66
N GLY A 104 0.46 5.48 7.54
CA GLY A 104 -0.15 4.32 8.19
C GLY A 104 0.52 3.01 7.77
N GLY A 105 0.68 2.81 6.46
CA GLY A 105 1.36 1.63 5.91
C GLY A 105 2.82 1.52 6.34
N SER A 106 3.54 2.65 6.47
CA SER A 106 4.91 2.66 6.98
C SER A 106 4.99 2.23 8.45
N ILE A 107 4.04 2.66 9.27
CA ILE A 107 3.95 2.25 10.68
C ILE A 107 3.72 0.73 10.77
N TYR A 108 2.79 0.19 9.98
CA TYR A 108 2.55 -1.26 9.92
C TYR A 108 3.78 -2.04 9.45
N LEU A 109 4.48 -1.56 8.40
CA LEU A 109 5.71 -2.18 7.91
C LEU A 109 6.79 -2.23 9.00
N ILE A 110 7.00 -1.12 9.71
CA ILE A 110 7.98 -1.06 10.81
C ILE A 110 7.57 -2.01 11.94
N ASN A 111 6.30 -2.01 12.33
CA ASN A 111 5.79 -2.93 13.34
C ASN A 111 6.06 -4.38 12.96
N GLU A 112 5.78 -4.76 11.71
CA GLU A 112 6.01 -6.11 11.20
C GLU A 112 7.50 -6.48 11.22
N ILE A 113 8.41 -5.56 10.90
CA ILE A 113 9.86 -5.79 10.95
C ILE A 113 10.34 -5.99 12.40
N VAL A 114 9.88 -5.14 13.33
CA VAL A 114 10.37 -5.08 14.71
C VAL A 114 9.71 -6.14 15.60
N ARG A 115 8.50 -6.63 15.27
CA ARG A 115 7.76 -7.64 16.04
C ARG A 115 8.67 -8.86 16.29
N LYS A 116 8.89 -9.19 17.56
CA LYS A 116 9.69 -10.36 17.94
C LYS A 116 8.86 -11.62 17.83
N ASP A 117 9.54 -12.73 17.54
CA ASP A 117 8.90 -14.04 17.28
C ASP A 117 8.22 -14.65 18.53
N ASN A 118 8.42 -14.05 19.71
CA ASN A 118 7.95 -14.57 21.00
C ASN A 118 6.71 -13.84 21.53
N ASP A 119 6.30 -12.72 20.91
CA ASP A 119 5.15 -11.93 21.34
C ASP A 119 3.88 -12.41 20.61
N LEU A 120 3.40 -13.58 21.05
CA LEU A 120 2.29 -14.37 20.51
C LEU A 120 0.89 -13.70 20.59
N ASP A 121 0.77 -12.52 21.20
CA ASP A 121 -0.53 -11.97 21.63
C ASP A 121 -1.16 -10.92 20.70
N VAL A 122 -0.50 -10.56 19.59
CA VAL A 122 -1.05 -9.56 18.65
C VAL A 122 -1.21 -10.16 17.26
N GLY A 123 -2.12 -11.13 17.16
CA GLY A 123 -2.77 -11.42 15.89
C GLY A 123 -3.79 -10.31 15.62
N LEU A 124 -3.58 -9.54 14.56
CA LEU A 124 -4.61 -8.94 13.69
C LEU A 124 -3.94 -8.02 12.66
N ILE A 125 -4.08 -8.40 11.39
CA ILE A 125 -4.03 -7.51 10.23
C ILE A 125 -5.46 -7.04 9.94
#